data_AF-A0A1U8MNU5-F1
#
_entry.id   AF-A0A1U8MNU5-F1
#
_cell.length_a   1.000
_cell.length_b   1.000
_cell.length_c   1.000
_cell.angle_alpha   90.00
_cell.angle_beta   90.00
_cell.angle_gamma   90.00
#
_symmetry.space_group_name_H-M   'P 1'
#
loop_
_entity.id
_entity.type
_entity.pdbx_description
1 polymer ?
#
loop_
_entity_poly.entity_id
_entity_poly.type
_entity_poly.pdbx_seq_one_letter_code
_entity_poly.pdbx_strand_id
1 'polypeptide(L)'
;MDLFIKGCDELERIILAKDQVSSSSSNANTGLQPLSFPNLTKVIVTNCGNLKSLFPFGSVPVLPKLESLIVKRNSKLEQVFKLEDELEVAAEEEMKFDKLERLTLEELPSLIHFCPKEYHIVLSALVELKVKDCPKLTTSFFVDAQIFVHCITKTPQLVEQDAIEETVTDAIFNKNIDWSLLGGGSQLPRIT
;
A
#
# COMPACT_ATOMS: atom_id res chain seq x y z
N MET A 1 -9.42 12.42 -11.87
CA MET A 1 -8.18 12.63 -12.68
C MET A 1 -7.37 11.36 -12.55
N ASP A 2 -6.79 10.88 -13.64
CA ASP A 2 -6.14 9.58 -13.66
C ASP A 2 -4.66 9.73 -14.06
N LEU A 3 -3.77 9.06 -13.33
CA LEU A 3 -2.33 9.05 -13.55
C LEU A 3 -1.92 7.69 -14.08
N PHE A 4 -1.29 7.69 -15.26
CA PHE A 4 -0.82 6.48 -15.92
C PHE A 4 0.70 6.58 -16.12
N ILE A 5 1.44 5.71 -15.44
CA ILE A 5 2.90 5.61 -15.50
C ILE A 5 3.22 4.29 -16.19
N LYS A 6 3.91 4.35 -17.34
CA LYS A 6 4.22 3.17 -18.15
C LYS A 6 5.62 3.28 -18.76
N GLY A 7 6.43 2.24 -18.62
CA GLY A 7 7.75 2.18 -19.27
C GLY A 7 8.75 3.19 -18.72
N CYS A 8 8.63 3.55 -17.44
CA CYS A 8 9.49 4.55 -16.82
C CYS A 8 10.76 3.88 -16.29
N ASP A 9 11.68 3.59 -17.19
CA ASP A 9 12.93 2.91 -16.85
C ASP A 9 13.93 3.80 -16.11
N GLU A 10 13.72 5.11 -16.03
CA GLU A 10 14.56 6.00 -15.21
C GLU A 10 13.94 6.33 -13.85
N LEU A 11 12.66 6.02 -13.65
CA LEU A 11 11.93 6.40 -12.45
C LEU A 11 12.16 5.39 -11.32
N GLU A 12 12.84 5.81 -10.26
CA GLU A 12 13.06 4.95 -9.08
C GLU A 12 11.94 5.06 -8.03
N ARG A 13 11.28 6.23 -7.92
CA ARG A 13 10.21 6.52 -6.94
C ARG A 13 9.23 7.58 -7.44
N ILE A 14 7.99 7.60 -6.92
CA ILE A 14 7.06 8.73 -7.08
C ILE A 14 7.16 9.58 -5.81
N ILE A 15 7.48 10.86 -5.95
CA ILE A 15 7.51 11.80 -4.83
C ILE A 15 6.16 12.52 -4.76
N LEU A 16 5.52 12.45 -3.59
CA LEU A 16 4.31 13.20 -3.26
C LEU A 16 4.67 14.21 -2.19
N ALA A 17 4.35 15.48 -2.43
CA ALA A 17 4.74 16.54 -1.53
C ALA A 17 3.70 16.72 -0.41
N LYS A 18 4.17 16.69 0.84
CA LYS A 18 3.46 17.28 1.97
C LYS A 18 3.70 18.79 1.89
N ASP A 19 2.66 19.60 2.07
CA ASP A 19 2.81 21.07 2.00
C ASP A 19 3.96 21.56 2.88
N GLN A 20 4.76 22.47 2.33
CA GLN A 20 5.88 23.12 3.01
C GLN A 20 5.39 23.85 4.27
N VAL A 21 5.78 23.38 5.45
CA VAL A 21 5.97 24.27 6.60
C VAL A 21 7.47 24.47 6.77
N SER A 22 7.90 25.68 6.42
CA SER A 22 9.26 26.18 6.36
C SER A 22 10.17 25.67 7.48
N SER A 23 11.30 25.05 7.13
CA SER A 23 12.60 25.26 7.78
C SER A 23 13.73 24.77 6.86
N SER A 24 14.70 25.65 6.68
CA SER A 24 15.79 25.65 5.70
C SER A 24 16.98 24.72 6.02
N SER A 25 17.77 24.43 4.97
CA SER A 25 19.15 23.87 4.93
C SER A 25 19.21 22.34 4.69
N SER A 26 19.94 21.74 3.73
CA SER A 26 20.94 22.17 2.73
C SER A 26 21.22 21.02 1.74
N ASN A 27 21.39 21.37 0.45
CA ASN A 27 22.23 20.76 -0.61
C ASN A 27 22.40 19.23 -0.74
N ALA A 28 21.67 18.62 -1.69
CA ALA A 28 22.20 17.78 -2.78
C ALA A 28 21.10 17.44 -3.81
N ASN A 29 21.46 17.45 -5.09
CA ASN A 29 20.61 17.21 -6.27
C ASN A 29 19.69 15.99 -6.18
N THR A 30 18.39 16.20 -6.37
CA THR A 30 17.63 15.71 -7.54
C THR A 30 16.41 16.63 -7.71
N GLY A 31 16.28 17.28 -8.87
CA GLY A 31 15.14 18.14 -9.16
C GLY A 31 13.89 17.30 -9.39
N LEU A 32 13.18 16.95 -8.31
CA LEU A 32 11.87 16.32 -8.38
C LEU A 32 10.87 17.32 -7.84
N GLN A 33 10.06 17.88 -8.74
CA GLN A 33 9.08 18.89 -8.39
C GLN A 33 8.00 18.28 -7.47
N PRO A 34 7.62 18.99 -6.39
CA PRO A 34 6.61 18.52 -5.48
C PRO A 34 5.24 18.45 -6.19
N LEU A 35 4.67 17.25 -6.31
CA LEU A 35 3.37 17.02 -6.94
C LEU A 35 2.31 16.77 -5.86
N SER A 36 1.32 17.66 -5.78
CA SER A 36 0.09 17.46 -5.02
C SER A 36 -1.06 17.17 -5.98
N PHE A 37 -1.81 16.09 -5.73
CA PHE A 37 -2.85 15.62 -6.64
C PHE A 37 -4.22 15.47 -5.97
N PRO A 38 -4.85 16.57 -5.52
CA PRO A 38 -6.08 16.53 -4.72
C PRO A 38 -7.31 15.98 -5.47
N ASN A 39 -7.23 15.83 -6.80
CA ASN A 39 -8.29 15.31 -7.66
C ASN A 39 -7.96 13.95 -8.29
N LEU A 40 -6.84 13.34 -7.89
CA LEU A 40 -6.42 12.06 -8.44
C LEU A 40 -7.25 10.93 -7.87
N THR A 41 -7.94 10.23 -8.77
CA THR A 41 -8.89 9.16 -8.50
C THR A 41 -8.30 7.80 -8.86
N LYS A 42 -7.39 7.76 -9.83
CA LYS A 42 -6.82 6.51 -10.32
C LYS A 42 -5.33 6.63 -10.56
N VAL A 43 -4.59 5.63 -10.11
CA VAL A 43 -3.16 5.47 -10.41
C VAL A 43 -2.94 4.11 -11.03
N ILE A 44 -2.31 4.09 -12.21
CA ILE A 44 -1.87 2.86 -12.87
C ILE A 44 -0.36 2.97 -13.13
N VAL A 45 0.40 2.02 -12.60
CA VAL A 45 1.85 1.94 -12.77
C VAL A 45 2.22 0.59 -13.38
N THR A 46 2.81 0.60 -14.58
CA THR A 46 3.14 -0.65 -15.28
C THR A 46 4.47 -0.64 -16.01
N ASN A 47 5.16 -1.79 -16.04
CA ASN A 47 6.40 -1.99 -16.80
C ASN A 47 7.50 -0.95 -16.50
N CYS A 48 7.70 -0.55 -15.23
CA CYS A 48 8.79 0.34 -14.85
C CYS A 48 9.95 -0.50 -14.27
N GLY A 49 11.03 -0.66 -15.04
CA GLY A 49 12.09 -1.61 -14.73
C GLY A 49 13.03 -1.21 -13.58
N ASN A 50 13.06 0.07 -13.21
CA ASN A 50 13.94 0.60 -12.14
C ASN A 50 13.18 1.16 -10.94
N LEU A 51 11.85 1.09 -10.95
CA LEU A 51 11.02 1.56 -9.85
C LEU A 51 11.19 0.65 -8.63
N LYS A 52 11.70 1.19 -7.52
CA LYS A 52 11.96 0.47 -6.26
C LYS A 52 10.86 0.68 -5.23
N SER A 53 10.25 1.86 -5.20
CA SER A 53 9.08 2.14 -4.38
C SER A 53 8.08 3.06 -5.10
N LEU A 54 6.78 2.98 -4.78
CA LEU A 54 5.78 3.89 -5.36
C LEU A 54 5.71 5.18 -4.55
N PHE A 55 5.15 5.14 -3.35
CA PHE A 55 4.79 6.33 -2.57
C PHE A 55 5.54 6.39 -1.23
N PRO A 56 5.78 7.60 -0.69
CA PRO A 56 6.12 7.77 0.71
C PRO A 56 4.99 7.25 1.62
N PHE A 57 5.32 6.70 2.77
CA PHE A 57 4.34 6.53 3.84
C PHE A 57 3.89 7.92 4.32
N GLY A 58 2.63 8.05 4.74
CA GLY A 58 1.99 9.36 4.97
C GLY A 58 1.43 10.06 3.73
N SER A 59 1.32 9.40 2.56
CA SER A 59 0.82 10.02 1.32
C SER A 59 -0.70 10.24 1.23
N VAL A 60 -1.49 9.70 2.17
CA VAL A 60 -2.97 9.81 2.17
C VAL A 60 -3.48 11.25 2.03
N PRO A 61 -2.94 12.25 2.76
CA PRO A 61 -3.41 13.63 2.64
C PRO A 61 -3.24 14.21 1.23
N VAL A 62 -2.27 13.69 0.46
CA VAL A 62 -1.94 14.14 -0.91
C VAL A 62 -2.78 13.40 -1.97
N LEU A 63 -3.38 12.27 -1.58
CA LEU A 63 -4.21 11.40 -2.42
C LEU A 63 -5.64 11.25 -1.84
N PRO A 64 -6.34 12.33 -1.46
CA PRO A 64 -7.56 12.25 -0.66
C PRO A 64 -8.76 11.63 -1.41
N LYS A 65 -8.67 11.53 -2.74
CA LYS A 65 -9.72 10.99 -3.62
C LYS A 65 -9.30 9.72 -4.35
N LEU A 66 -8.20 9.07 -3.95
CA LEU A 66 -7.72 7.89 -4.66
C LEU A 66 -8.72 6.74 -4.49
N GLU A 67 -9.32 6.33 -5.60
CA GLU A 67 -10.31 5.25 -5.69
C GLU A 67 -9.71 3.95 -6.24
N SER A 68 -8.64 4.03 -7.03
CA SER A 68 -8.07 2.85 -7.68
C SER A 68 -6.56 2.92 -7.81
N LEU A 69 -5.87 1.89 -7.31
CA LEU A 69 -4.43 1.69 -7.42
C LEU A 69 -4.14 0.38 -8.13
N ILE A 70 -3.51 0.46 -9.30
CA ILE A 70 -3.18 -0.70 -10.14
C ILE A 70 -1.68 -0.70 -10.41
N VAL A 71 -0.98 -1.72 -9.93
CA VAL A 71 0.47 -1.86 -10.06
C VAL A 71 0.79 -3.20 -10.71
N LYS A 72 1.38 -3.16 -11.91
CA LYS A 72 1.60 -4.38 -12.70
C LYS A 72 2.99 -4.46 -13.32
N ARG A 73 3.63 -5.64 -13.32
CA ARG A 73 4.85 -5.90 -14.12
C ARG A 73 6.03 -4.98 -13.81
N ASN A 74 6.16 -4.54 -12.56
CA ASN A 74 7.31 -3.76 -12.10
C ASN A 74 8.30 -4.70 -11.41
N SER A 75 9.37 -5.08 -12.13
CA SER A 75 10.25 -6.19 -11.74
C SER A 75 11.16 -5.89 -10.55
N LYS A 76 11.49 -4.62 -10.30
CA LYS A 76 12.34 -4.16 -9.19
C LYS A 76 11.58 -3.48 -8.05
N LEU A 77 10.25 -3.45 -8.12
CA LEU A 77 9.44 -2.82 -7.08
C LEU A 77 9.49 -3.67 -5.81
N GLU A 78 10.01 -3.09 -4.72
CA GLU A 78 10.15 -3.78 -3.43
C GLU A 78 9.08 -3.37 -2.43
N GLN A 79 8.62 -2.10 -2.48
CA GLN A 79 7.64 -1.54 -1.54
C GLN A 79 6.62 -0.64 -2.25
N VAL A 80 5.32 -0.80 -1.99
CA VAL A 80 4.32 0.16 -2.52
C VAL A 80 4.37 1.46 -1.74
N PHE A 81 4.26 1.38 -0.41
CA PHE A 81 4.46 2.51 0.50
C PHE A 81 5.77 2.31 1.27
N LYS A 82 6.66 3.30 1.20
CA LYS A 82 7.98 3.26 1.84
C LYS A 82 8.14 4.41 2.84
N LEU A 83 8.65 4.13 4.02
CA LEU A 83 9.05 5.17 4.97
C LEU A 83 10.29 5.91 4.43
N GLU A 84 10.23 7.25 4.40
CA GLU A 84 11.40 8.09 4.16
C GLU A 84 12.10 8.33 5.51
N ASP A 85 13.42 8.16 5.55
CA ASP A 85 14.37 8.09 6.68
C ASP A 85 13.92 8.55 8.10
N GLU A 86 14.51 7.90 9.13
CA GLU A 86 14.27 7.86 10.60
C GLU A 86 13.83 9.11 11.39
N LEU A 87 13.56 10.27 10.78
CA LEU A 87 13.29 11.53 11.47
C LEU A 87 11.82 11.87 11.68
N GLU A 88 10.86 11.12 11.14
CA GLU A 88 9.43 11.31 11.44
C GLU A 88 8.94 10.34 12.51
N VAL A 89 9.43 10.55 13.75
CA VAL A 89 9.02 9.90 15.01
C VAL A 89 7.59 10.29 15.44
N ALA A 90 6.72 10.59 14.48
CA ALA A 90 5.33 11.02 14.74
C ALA A 90 4.35 10.60 13.64
N ALA A 91 4.78 9.78 12.67
CA ALA A 91 3.83 9.21 11.71
C ALA A 91 3.01 8.15 12.44
N GLU A 92 1.70 8.40 12.56
CA GLU A 92 0.72 7.42 13.03
C GLU A 92 1.05 6.04 12.43
N GLU A 93 1.15 5.02 13.30
CA GLU A 93 1.44 3.63 12.90
C GLU A 93 0.35 3.06 11.97
N GLU A 94 -0.75 3.81 11.81
CA GLU A 94 -1.90 3.51 10.97
C GLU A 94 -2.05 4.54 9.85
N MET A 95 -2.36 4.05 8.65
CA MET A 95 -2.76 4.87 7.51
C MET A 95 -4.11 4.39 6.99
N LYS A 96 -5.06 5.32 6.81
CA LYS A 96 -6.41 4.98 6.35
C LYS A 96 -6.73 5.54 4.96
N PHE A 97 -7.18 4.68 4.05
CA PHE A 97 -7.75 5.09 2.77
C PHE A 97 -9.27 4.93 2.78
N ASP A 98 -9.97 6.05 2.86
CA ASP A 98 -11.44 6.09 2.92
C ASP A 98 -12.15 6.07 1.55
N LYS A 99 -11.37 6.09 0.47
CA LYS A 99 -11.89 6.13 -0.90
C LYS A 99 -11.36 5.02 -1.79
N LEU A 100 -10.33 4.29 -1.37
CA LEU A 100 -9.72 3.27 -2.21
C LEU A 100 -10.65 2.07 -2.36
N GLU A 101 -11.26 1.95 -3.53
CA GLU A 101 -12.20 0.89 -3.88
C GLU A 101 -11.49 -0.31 -4.50
N ARG A 102 -10.46 -0.08 -5.31
CA ARG A 102 -9.81 -1.14 -6.10
C ARG A 102 -8.30 -1.13 -5.92
N LEU A 103 -7.76 -2.26 -5.45
CA LEU A 103 -6.33 -2.50 -5.33
C LEU A 103 -5.93 -3.71 -6.18
N THR A 104 -4.98 -3.52 -7.10
CA THR A 104 -4.42 -4.61 -7.90
C THR A 104 -2.89 -4.58 -7.86
N LEU A 105 -2.30 -5.71 -7.46
CA LEU A 105 -0.87 -6.00 -7.45
C LEU A 105 -0.66 -7.25 -8.32
N GLU A 106 -0.05 -7.12 -9.50
CA GLU A 106 0.06 -8.24 -10.45
C GLU A 106 1.45 -8.33 -11.08
N GLU A 107 2.03 -9.52 -11.16
CA GLU A 107 3.34 -9.78 -11.77
C GLU A 107 4.46 -8.90 -11.14
N LEU A 108 4.57 -8.93 -9.81
CA LEU A 108 5.54 -8.13 -9.03
C LEU A 108 6.55 -9.05 -8.31
N PRO A 109 7.57 -9.56 -9.03
CA PRO A 109 8.46 -10.61 -8.51
C PRO A 109 9.38 -10.17 -7.37
N SER A 110 9.59 -8.86 -7.19
CA SER A 110 10.44 -8.29 -6.14
C SER A 110 9.67 -7.64 -5.00
N LEU A 111 8.33 -7.59 -5.06
CA LEU A 111 7.54 -6.89 -4.05
C LEU A 111 7.58 -7.65 -2.73
N ILE A 112 8.12 -7.01 -1.69
CA ILE A 112 8.29 -7.60 -0.36
C ILE A 112 7.16 -7.15 0.57
N HIS A 113 6.85 -5.84 0.54
CA HIS A 113 5.85 -5.25 1.43
C HIS A 113 4.93 -4.26 0.70
N PHE A 114 3.64 -4.29 1.00
CA PHE A 114 2.72 -3.24 0.59
C PHE A 114 2.89 -1.98 1.46
N CYS A 115 2.95 -2.16 2.77
CA CYS A 115 3.18 -1.12 3.78
C CYS A 115 4.53 -1.33 4.49
N PRO A 116 5.12 -0.29 5.11
CA PRO A 116 6.34 -0.45 5.91
C PRO A 116 6.15 -1.45 7.05
N LYS A 117 7.26 -2.06 7.50
CA LYS A 117 7.24 -3.05 8.56
C LYS A 117 6.72 -2.44 9.86
N GLU A 118 5.80 -3.12 10.53
CA GLU A 118 5.14 -2.67 11.79
C GLU A 118 4.11 -1.56 11.60
N TYR A 119 3.79 -1.20 10.36
CA TYR A 119 2.71 -0.26 10.04
C TYR A 119 1.47 -1.00 9.53
N HIS A 120 0.34 -0.34 9.76
CA HIS A 120 -0.98 -0.85 9.44
C HIS A 120 -1.66 0.07 8.42
N ILE A 121 -2.21 -0.49 7.35
CA ILE A 121 -3.07 0.25 6.43
C ILE A 121 -4.50 -0.27 6.51
N VAL A 122 -5.46 0.63 6.72
CA VAL A 122 -6.91 0.34 6.68
C VAL A 122 -7.50 0.86 5.37
N LEU A 123 -8.18 -0.02 4.65
CA LEU A 123 -8.88 0.27 3.40
C LEU A 123 -10.38 0.10 3.65
N SER A 124 -11.06 1.20 4.02
CA SER A 124 -12.45 1.15 4.50
C SER A 124 -13.49 1.12 3.37
N ALA A 125 -13.10 1.47 2.15
CA ALA A 125 -13.97 1.48 0.96
C ALA A 125 -13.64 0.37 -0.05
N LEU A 126 -12.76 -0.57 0.30
CA LEU A 126 -12.27 -1.55 -0.66
C LEU A 126 -13.37 -2.51 -1.11
N VAL A 127 -13.60 -2.59 -2.41
CA VAL A 127 -14.56 -3.52 -3.04
C VAL A 127 -13.86 -4.62 -3.82
N GLU A 128 -12.59 -4.42 -4.22
CA GLU A 128 -11.81 -5.36 -5.01
C GLU A 128 -10.33 -5.34 -4.58
N LEU A 129 -9.81 -6.52 -4.24
CA LEU A 129 -8.40 -6.76 -3.97
C LEU A 129 -7.91 -7.89 -4.85
N LYS A 130 -6.91 -7.61 -5.67
CA LYS A 130 -6.24 -8.61 -6.49
C LYS A 130 -4.76 -8.61 -6.24
N VAL A 131 -4.22 -9.75 -5.83
CA VAL A 131 -2.78 -10.00 -5.70
C VAL A 131 -2.45 -11.23 -6.52
N LYS A 132 -1.60 -11.11 -7.53
CA LYS A 132 -1.28 -12.22 -8.42
C LYS A 132 0.18 -12.22 -8.82
N ASP A 133 0.83 -13.37 -8.75
CA ASP A 133 2.23 -13.53 -9.17
C ASP A 133 3.19 -12.56 -8.42
N CYS A 134 3.01 -12.48 -7.10
CA CYS A 134 3.79 -11.68 -6.15
C CYS A 134 4.51 -12.59 -5.12
N PRO A 135 5.50 -13.40 -5.53
CA PRO A 135 6.04 -14.52 -4.74
C PRO A 135 6.82 -14.11 -3.47
N LYS A 136 7.25 -12.84 -3.36
CA LYS A 136 8.00 -12.33 -2.20
C LYS A 136 7.13 -11.52 -1.23
N LEU A 137 5.85 -11.35 -1.54
CA LEU A 137 4.97 -10.49 -0.75
C LEU A 137 4.71 -11.11 0.62
N THR A 138 4.99 -10.35 1.67
CA THR A 138 4.81 -10.76 3.07
C THR A 138 3.64 -10.04 3.76
N THR A 139 3.04 -9.02 3.12
CA THR A 139 1.86 -8.33 3.66
C THR A 139 0.66 -9.29 3.69
N SER A 140 0.07 -9.40 4.87
CA SER A 140 -1.19 -10.10 5.12
C SER A 140 -2.36 -9.16 4.93
N PHE A 141 -3.43 -9.67 4.30
CA PHE A 141 -4.69 -8.96 4.11
C PHE A 141 -5.78 -9.69 4.90
N PHE A 142 -6.55 -8.96 5.71
CA PHE A 142 -7.68 -9.50 6.47
C PHE A 142 -8.85 -8.53 6.46
N VAL A 143 -10.04 -9.05 6.77
CA VAL A 143 -11.27 -8.27 6.85
C VAL A 143 -11.77 -8.27 8.29
N ASP A 144 -12.11 -7.10 8.82
CA ASP A 144 -12.69 -6.96 10.16
C ASP A 144 -14.23 -7.07 10.16
N ALA A 145 -14.85 -6.91 11.33
CA ALA A 145 -16.30 -6.90 11.49
C ALA A 145 -17.01 -5.74 10.76
N GLN A 146 -16.29 -4.66 10.45
CA GLN A 146 -16.78 -3.50 9.69
C GLN A 146 -16.61 -3.68 8.17
N ILE A 147 -16.08 -4.83 7.74
CA ILE A 147 -15.76 -5.16 6.35
C ILE A 147 -14.62 -4.29 5.79
N PHE A 148 -13.80 -3.70 6.68
CA PHE A 148 -12.60 -3.00 6.27
C PHE A 148 -11.50 -3.98 5.96
N VAL A 149 -10.70 -3.69 4.94
CA VAL A 149 -9.54 -4.52 4.59
C VAL A 149 -8.30 -3.93 5.26
N HIS A 150 -7.62 -4.74 6.04
CA HIS A 150 -6.43 -4.37 6.78
C HIS A 150 -5.21 -5.01 6.14
N CYS A 151 -4.15 -4.22 5.99
CA CYS A 151 -2.86 -4.66 5.46
C CYS A 151 -1.81 -4.56 6.57
N ILE A 152 -1.22 -5.68 6.97
CA ILE A 152 -0.19 -5.73 8.02
C ILE A 152 0.99 -6.62 7.61
N THR A 153 2.19 -6.32 8.10
CA THR A 153 3.41 -7.12 7.82
C THR A 153 3.74 -8.16 8.89
N LYS A 154 2.98 -8.21 9.99
CA LYS A 154 3.14 -9.15 11.12
C LYS A 154 1.78 -9.76 11.44
N THR A 155 1.72 -10.96 12.01
CA THR A 155 0.49 -11.49 12.60
C THR A 155 -0.04 -10.52 13.67
N PRO A 156 -1.37 -10.32 13.80
CA PRO A 156 -1.90 -9.47 14.85
C PRO A 156 -1.47 -10.06 16.19
N GLN A 157 -0.65 -9.31 16.94
CA GLN A 157 -0.59 -9.55 18.37
C GLN A 157 -1.79 -8.83 18.94
N LEU A 158 -2.88 -9.58 19.10
CA LEU A 158 -3.99 -9.14 19.94
C LEU A 158 -3.41 -8.80 21.30
N VAL A 159 -3.73 -7.60 21.76
CA VAL A 159 -3.49 -7.10 23.11
C VAL A 159 -3.77 -8.24 24.10
N GLU A 160 -2.81 -8.53 24.99
CA GLU A 160 -3.02 -9.45 26.10
C GLU A 160 -4.23 -8.98 26.92
N GLN A 161 -5.38 -9.61 26.71
CA GLN A 161 -6.37 -9.78 27.76
C GLN A 161 -7.23 -11.01 27.46
N ASP A 162 -6.87 -12.07 28.20
CA ASP A 162 -7.65 -13.26 28.55
C ASP A 162 -8.56 -13.90 27.49
N ALA A 163 -8.12 -15.10 27.09
CA ALA A 163 -8.88 -16.20 26.51
C ALA A 163 -9.51 -15.98 25.13
N ILE A 164 -8.83 -16.50 24.10
CA ILE A 164 -9.18 -17.73 23.37
C ILE A 164 -7.98 -18.06 22.45
N GLU A 165 -7.25 -19.12 22.80
CA GLU A 165 -6.38 -19.85 21.86
C GLU A 165 -7.27 -20.58 20.86
N GLU A 166 -7.67 -19.94 19.77
CA GLU A 166 -8.10 -20.66 18.57
C GLU A 166 -8.15 -19.71 17.37
N THR A 167 -7.55 -20.13 16.25
CA THR A 167 -7.64 -19.56 14.88
C THR A 167 -6.65 -18.47 14.42
N VAL A 168 -5.34 -18.61 14.65
CA VAL A 168 -4.31 -17.82 13.91
C VAL A 168 -3.58 -18.65 12.84
N THR A 169 -4.26 -19.61 12.21
CA THR A 169 -3.63 -20.56 11.26
C THR A 169 -3.84 -20.30 9.78
N ASP A 170 -4.61 -19.28 9.36
CA ASP A 170 -4.89 -19.05 7.93
C ASP A 170 -4.55 -17.64 7.44
N ALA A 171 -3.51 -17.01 7.99
CA ALA A 171 -2.94 -15.84 7.34
C ALA A 171 -2.52 -16.24 5.90
N ILE A 172 -3.14 -15.61 4.89
CA ILE A 172 -2.89 -15.85 3.47
C ILE A 172 -1.49 -15.35 3.12
N PHE A 173 -0.47 -16.08 3.56
CA PHE A 173 0.88 -15.86 3.13
C PHE A 173 1.02 -16.47 1.73
N ASN A 174 1.42 -15.64 0.77
CA ASN A 174 1.98 -16.09 -0.50
C ASN A 174 1.04 -16.88 -1.44
N LYS A 175 -0.28 -16.59 -1.42
CA LYS A 175 -1.22 -17.09 -2.45
C LYS A 175 -1.74 -15.95 -3.29
N ASN A 176 -2.08 -16.25 -4.55
CA ASN A 176 -2.85 -15.32 -5.36
C ASN A 176 -4.16 -15.02 -4.65
N ILE A 177 -4.44 -13.74 -4.41
CA ILE A 177 -5.67 -13.23 -3.80
C ILE A 177 -6.51 -12.67 -4.94
N ASP A 178 -7.76 -13.10 -4.98
CA ASP A 178 -8.79 -12.48 -5.80
C ASP A 178 -10.00 -12.29 -4.91
N TRP A 179 -10.16 -11.13 -4.29
CA TRP A 179 -11.22 -10.84 -3.33
C TRP A 179 -12.12 -9.72 -3.86
N SER A 180 -13.43 -9.90 -3.69
CA SER A 180 -14.41 -8.90 -4.06
C SER A 180 -15.57 -8.86 -3.06
N LEU A 181 -16.00 -7.66 -2.69
CA LEU A 181 -17.11 -7.43 -1.75
C LEU A 181 -18.46 -7.86 -2.35
N LEU A 182 -18.64 -7.70 -3.66
CA LEU A 182 -19.90 -7.96 -4.38
C LEU A 182 -20.04 -9.39 -4.91
N GLY A 183 -19.08 -10.28 -4.61
CA GLY A 183 -19.13 -11.72 -4.92
C GLY A 183 -18.21 -12.16 -6.06
N GLY A 184 -17.73 -13.43 -5.97
CA GLY A 184 -16.96 -14.14 -7.00
C GLY A 184 -15.49 -14.47 -6.67
N GLY A 185 -14.92 -13.86 -5.62
CA GLY A 185 -13.53 -14.04 -5.22
C GLY A 185 -13.30 -14.98 -4.02
N SER A 186 -12.03 -15.38 -3.80
CA SER A 186 -11.51 -15.97 -2.56
C SER A 186 -11.85 -15.12 -1.32
N GLN A 187 -12.29 -15.78 -0.24
CA GLN A 187 -12.53 -15.12 1.04
C GLN A 187 -11.20 -14.73 1.69
N LEU A 188 -11.06 -13.43 2.03
CA LEU A 188 -10.01 -12.99 2.94
C LEU A 188 -10.31 -13.53 4.35
N PRO A 189 -9.29 -13.82 5.17
CA PRO A 189 -9.48 -14.25 6.54
C PRO A 189 -10.23 -13.16 7.29
N ARG A 190 -11.24 -13.56 8.06
CA ARG A 190 -11.97 -12.65 8.94
C ARG A 190 -11.37 -12.73 10.33
N ILE A 191 -11.08 -11.58 10.92
CA ILE A 191 -10.74 -11.48 12.34
C ILE A 191 -11.99 -10.99 13.06
N THR A 192 -12.37 -11.67 14.14
CA THR A 192 -13.56 -11.36 14.95
C THR A 192 -13.18 -10.42 16.09
#